data_AF-A0AAV3ZEQ4-F1
#
_entry.id   AF-A0AAV3ZEQ4-F1
#
_cell.length_a   1.000
_cell.length_b   1.000
_cell.length_c   1.000
_cell.angle_alpha   90.00
_cell.angle_beta   90.00
_cell.angle_gamma   90.00
#
_symmetry.space_group_name_H-M   'P 1'
#
loop_
_entity.id
_entity.type
_entity.pdbx_description
1 polymer ?
#
loop_
_entity_poly.entity_id
_entity_poly.type
_entity_poly.pdbx_seq_one_letter_code
_entity_poly.pdbx_strand_id
1 'polypeptide(L)'
;MASKAAVTAPLRPLCNFMFSNTNVTVTLAPSSVCFQQKRYRRFPKYVVRPTTRKPWHVRKWTEKKDEYLDASNEQFIKEVIIDKYAKVAPSPLKDGPWERNPYLRETRRTGVLALKLGSLLHWKKDGTPFYVTVLQVLDNHVINYVPPELYATYPSHRPHQGLRFGMQVVGSLSCDPRQFSKPYNNLFMKAGVPPKRWLTRFLVTPDAAVQPGTALDVNHFKVGDYVDTQGRTRDYGFQGVIKRWGMKGMPKSHGTTKSERKMGATGGGGDKDGIWKGKHMPGMMGNYLRTMYGLKICRINTRYNLLYLAGVGVPGLPHTFIRVSDTVLPRRQRNEEQMAEVAMPTWFPEDAEESLPEEMFADDVFQFTEPSLQLEAEES
;
A
#
# COMPACT_ATOMS: atom_id res chain seq x y z
N MET A 1 33.12 68.97 13.80
CA MET A 1 34.09 67.97 13.30
C MET A 1 33.79 66.64 13.96
N ALA A 2 33.82 65.55 13.17
CA ALA A 2 33.94 64.11 13.47
C ALA A 2 33.94 63.62 14.95
N SER A 3 33.42 62.47 15.35
CA SER A 3 33.03 61.24 14.64
C SER A 3 32.35 60.27 15.62
N LYS A 4 31.49 59.40 15.09
CA LYS A 4 30.94 58.21 15.77
C LYS A 4 32.05 57.23 16.19
N ALA A 5 31.85 56.57 17.32
CA ALA A 5 32.37 55.23 17.57
C ALA A 5 31.31 54.44 18.35
N ALA A 6 30.97 53.26 17.84
CA ALA A 6 30.09 52.28 18.47
C ALA A 6 30.88 50.99 18.62
N VAL A 7 30.98 50.43 19.83
CA VAL A 7 31.24 49.00 20.07
C VAL A 7 30.57 48.55 21.39
N THR A 8 29.75 47.53 21.20
CA THR A 8 29.05 46.55 22.06
C THR A 8 29.56 46.18 23.47
N ALA A 9 28.61 45.87 24.38
CA ALA A 9 28.67 44.72 25.29
C ALA A 9 27.24 44.28 25.73
N PRO A 10 26.96 42.98 25.99
CA PRO A 10 25.61 42.45 26.20
C PRO A 10 25.26 42.23 27.68
N LEU A 11 24.00 42.49 28.05
CA LEU A 11 23.44 42.11 29.36
C LEU A 11 22.04 41.52 29.18
N ARG A 12 21.83 40.30 29.68
CA ARG A 12 20.50 39.82 30.13
C ARG A 12 20.15 40.60 31.42
N PRO A 13 18.86 40.86 31.73
CA PRO A 13 18.12 39.89 32.55
C PRO A 13 16.57 39.85 32.38
N LEU A 14 16.04 38.68 32.77
CA LEU A 14 14.80 38.36 33.51
C LEU A 14 13.55 39.29 33.51
N CYS A 15 12.44 38.58 33.28
CA CYS A 15 11.13 38.62 33.97
C CYS A 15 9.97 39.53 33.49
N ASN A 16 8.86 38.82 33.20
CA ASN A 16 7.45 39.10 33.46
C ASN A 16 6.80 40.35 32.84
N PHE A 17 5.76 40.16 32.02
CA PHE A 17 4.47 40.85 32.23
C PHE A 17 3.30 40.11 31.56
N MET A 18 2.33 39.79 32.44
CA MET A 18 0.89 39.51 32.33
C MET A 18 0.24 39.18 30.97
N PHE A 19 -0.37 37.99 30.94
CA PHE A 19 -1.50 37.67 30.06
C PHE A 19 -2.77 38.33 30.60
N SER A 20 -3.39 39.19 29.81
CA SER A 20 -4.80 39.55 29.97
C SER A 20 -5.66 38.44 29.35
N ASN A 21 -6.55 37.88 30.16
CA ASN A 21 -7.55 36.90 29.75
C ASN A 21 -8.52 37.50 28.73
N THR A 22 -8.35 37.18 27.46
CA THR A 22 -9.46 37.13 26.50
C THR A 22 -9.77 35.66 26.24
N ASN A 23 -10.98 35.24 26.64
CA ASN A 23 -11.50 33.92 26.36
C ASN A 23 -11.79 33.81 24.87
N VAL A 24 -10.77 33.48 24.07
CA VAL A 24 -10.97 32.99 22.71
C VAL A 24 -11.20 31.49 22.83
N THR A 25 -12.47 31.10 22.84
CA THR A 25 -12.88 29.70 22.64
C THR A 25 -12.59 29.31 21.20
N VAL A 26 -11.38 28.85 20.94
CA VAL A 26 -11.05 28.15 19.69
C VAL A 26 -11.74 26.79 19.75
N THR A 27 -12.89 26.68 19.11
CA THR A 27 -13.54 25.41 18.81
C THR A 27 -12.69 24.68 17.77
N LEU A 28 -11.69 23.94 18.24
CA LEU A 28 -10.97 22.97 17.42
C LEU A 28 -11.97 21.94 16.90
N ALA A 29 -12.38 22.07 15.65
CA ALA A 29 -13.15 21.05 14.95
C ALA A 29 -12.40 19.70 15.06
N PRO A 30 -13.08 18.60 15.45
CA PRO A 30 -12.42 17.34 15.68
C PRO A 30 -12.13 16.64 14.34
N SER A 31 -11.12 17.10 13.62
CA SER A 31 -10.48 16.29 12.55
C SER A 31 -9.49 15.28 13.16
N SER A 32 -9.81 14.74 14.34
CA SER A 32 -9.10 13.59 14.88
C SER A 32 -9.63 12.34 14.16
N VAL A 33 -8.87 11.86 13.18
CA VAL A 33 -9.08 10.53 12.61
C VAL A 33 -8.83 9.52 13.73
N CYS A 34 -9.90 9.15 14.44
CA CYS A 34 -9.86 8.14 15.48
C CYS A 34 -9.54 6.80 14.82
N PHE A 35 -8.30 6.35 15.00
CA PHE A 35 -7.79 5.07 14.52
C PHE A 35 -8.44 3.92 15.29
N GLN A 36 -9.66 3.52 14.90
CA GLN A 36 -10.22 2.24 15.36
C GLN A 36 -9.53 1.09 14.64
N GLN A 37 -8.38 0.69 15.16
CA GLN A 37 -7.77 -0.61 14.85
C GLN A 37 -8.71 -1.72 15.36
N LYS A 38 -9.63 -2.21 14.52
CA LYS A 38 -10.41 -3.41 14.82
C LYS A 38 -9.47 -4.62 14.78
N ARG A 39 -8.86 -4.94 15.93
CA ARG A 39 -8.00 -6.12 16.10
C ARG A 39 -8.88 -7.36 16.18
N TYR A 40 -9.15 -7.99 15.05
CA TYR A 40 -9.61 -9.38 15.06
C TYR A 40 -8.50 -10.27 15.65
N ARG A 41 -8.62 -10.62 16.94
CA ARG A 41 -7.74 -11.58 17.60
C ARG A 41 -8.26 -12.99 17.31
N ARG A 42 -7.77 -13.60 16.24
CA ARG A 42 -7.68 -15.06 16.13
C ARG A 42 -6.21 -15.42 16.02
N PHE A 43 -5.75 -16.19 16.99
CA PHE A 43 -4.36 -16.63 17.08
C PHE A 43 -3.96 -17.38 15.80
N PRO A 44 -2.94 -16.94 15.04
CA PRO A 44 -2.33 -17.84 14.08
C PRO A 44 -1.72 -18.99 14.88
N LYS A 45 -2.26 -20.21 14.73
CA LYS A 45 -1.55 -21.43 15.12
C LYS A 45 -0.27 -21.46 14.29
N TYR A 46 0.83 -21.07 14.93
CA TYR A 46 2.20 -21.07 14.41
C TYR A 46 2.41 -20.30 13.10
N VAL A 47 3.01 -19.10 13.19
CA VAL A 47 3.75 -18.56 12.04
C VAL A 47 5.07 -19.33 11.99
N VAL A 48 5.03 -20.56 11.46
CA VAL A 48 6.25 -21.24 11.04
C VAL A 48 6.78 -20.43 9.86
N ARG A 49 7.98 -19.86 9.98
CA ARG A 49 8.69 -19.39 8.79
C ARG A 49 8.98 -20.66 7.99
N PRO A 50 8.40 -20.87 6.80
CA PRO A 50 8.78 -22.02 5.99
C PRO A 50 10.30 -21.94 5.77
N THR A 51 11.02 -22.94 6.26
CA THR A 51 12.45 -23.12 6.01
C THR A 51 12.69 -23.53 4.55
N THR A 52 11.67 -24.08 3.90
CA THR A 52 11.63 -24.33 2.46
C THR A 52 11.55 -23.02 1.69
N ARG A 53 12.50 -22.85 0.77
CA ARG A 53 12.58 -21.70 -0.12
C ARG A 53 11.35 -21.69 -1.05
N LYS A 54 10.58 -20.60 -1.02
CA LYS A 54 9.47 -20.40 -1.97
C LYS A 54 9.98 -20.44 -3.42
N PRO A 55 9.21 -21.01 -4.38
CA PRO A 55 9.66 -21.23 -5.76
C PRO A 55 9.94 -19.95 -6.56
N TRP A 56 9.47 -18.79 -6.10
CA TRP A 56 9.75 -17.47 -6.68
C TRP A 56 10.98 -16.77 -6.08
N HIS A 57 11.69 -17.37 -5.12
CA HIS A 57 13.02 -16.86 -4.78
C HIS A 57 13.97 -17.14 -5.94
N VAL A 58 14.62 -16.09 -6.44
CA VAL A 58 15.76 -16.13 -7.36
C VAL A 58 16.68 -17.27 -6.94
N ARG A 59 17.07 -18.16 -7.88
CA ARG A 59 18.06 -19.22 -7.58
C ARG A 59 19.29 -18.56 -6.95
N LYS A 60 19.78 -19.06 -5.81
CA LYS A 60 21.15 -18.70 -5.40
C LYS A 60 22.00 -19.44 -6.41
N TRP A 61 22.61 -18.72 -7.33
CA TRP A 61 23.60 -19.29 -8.23
C TRP A 61 24.69 -19.90 -7.34
N THR A 62 24.78 -21.23 -7.30
CA THR A 62 25.90 -21.89 -6.62
C THR A 62 27.19 -21.68 -7.43
N GLU A 63 27.06 -21.37 -8.71
CA GLU A 63 28.13 -20.87 -9.58
C GLU A 63 27.52 -19.80 -10.49
N LYS A 64 27.96 -18.56 -10.32
CA LYS A 64 27.70 -17.51 -11.29
C LYS A 64 28.83 -17.61 -12.31
N LYS A 65 28.68 -18.48 -13.32
CA LYS A 65 29.46 -18.30 -14.54
C LYS A 65 28.80 -17.13 -15.26
N ASP A 66 29.15 -15.92 -14.86
CA ASP A 66 29.06 -14.79 -15.78
C ASP A 66 30.11 -15.12 -16.87
N GLU A 67 29.73 -15.97 -17.82
CA GLU A 67 30.44 -16.09 -19.09
C GLU A 67 30.58 -14.66 -19.61
N TYR A 68 31.80 -14.24 -19.94
CA TYR A 68 32.08 -12.88 -20.41
C TYR A 68 31.27 -12.62 -21.68
N LEU A 69 30.07 -12.05 -21.50
CA LEU A 69 29.19 -11.66 -22.58
C LEU A 69 29.68 -10.31 -23.10
N ASP A 70 30.01 -10.26 -24.38
CA ASP A 70 30.23 -8.99 -25.07
C ASP A 70 28.94 -8.16 -25.05
N ALA A 71 29.09 -6.83 -25.07
CA ALA A 71 27.96 -5.89 -25.06
C ALA A 71 26.98 -6.15 -26.21
N SER A 72 27.47 -6.56 -27.39
CA SER A 72 26.65 -6.96 -28.54
C SER A 72 25.79 -8.19 -28.25
N ASN A 73 26.33 -9.18 -27.53
CA ASN A 73 25.59 -10.38 -27.16
C ASN A 73 24.54 -10.09 -26.08
N GLU A 74 24.81 -9.15 -25.16
CA GLU A 74 23.81 -8.70 -24.19
C GLU A 74 22.62 -8.01 -24.86
N GLN A 75 22.89 -7.15 -25.85
CA GLN A 75 21.84 -6.49 -26.64
C GLN A 75 21.02 -7.52 -27.42
N PHE A 76 21.69 -8.44 -28.13
CA PHE A 76 21.03 -9.53 -28.84
C PHE A 76 20.15 -10.38 -27.91
N ILE A 77 20.61 -10.72 -26.70
CA ILE A 77 19.80 -11.47 -25.74
C ILE A 77 18.59 -10.66 -25.28
N LYS A 78 18.74 -9.34 -25.05
CA LYS A 78 17.61 -8.46 -24.70
C LYS A 78 16.59 -8.42 -25.83
N GLU A 79 17.03 -8.30 -27.08
CA GLU A 79 16.17 -8.35 -28.26
C GLU A 79 15.46 -9.70 -28.39
N VAL A 80 16.16 -10.82 -28.26
CA VAL A 80 15.55 -12.16 -28.28
C VAL A 80 14.52 -12.33 -27.16
N ILE A 81 14.78 -11.79 -25.98
CA ILE A 81 13.82 -11.78 -24.87
C ILE A 81 12.61 -10.93 -25.25
N ILE A 82 12.82 -9.69 -25.71
CA ILE A 82 11.74 -8.81 -26.16
C ILE A 82 10.93 -9.53 -27.22
N ASP A 83 11.53 -10.04 -28.30
CA ASP A 83 10.85 -10.79 -29.35
C ASP A 83 10.08 -12.00 -28.83
N LYS A 84 10.63 -12.75 -27.86
CA LYS A 84 9.96 -13.92 -27.29
C LYS A 84 8.68 -13.55 -26.54
N TYR A 85 8.63 -12.38 -25.91
CA TYR A 85 7.47 -11.92 -25.13
C TYR A 85 6.61 -10.89 -25.91
N ALA A 86 7.16 -10.19 -26.90
CA ALA A 86 6.51 -9.22 -27.78
C ALA A 86 5.85 -9.91 -28.98
N LYS A 87 6.39 -11.05 -29.44
CA LYS A 87 5.59 -12.11 -30.04
C LYS A 87 4.72 -12.66 -28.94
N VAL A 88 3.73 -11.88 -28.53
CA VAL A 88 2.49 -12.41 -27.98
C VAL A 88 1.93 -13.25 -29.12
N ALA A 89 2.40 -14.50 -29.18
CA ALA A 89 1.64 -15.57 -29.76
C ALA A 89 0.22 -15.35 -29.24
N PRO A 90 -0.80 -15.43 -30.12
CA PRO A 90 -2.16 -15.51 -29.63
C PRO A 90 -2.15 -16.49 -28.46
N SER A 91 -2.51 -16.02 -27.26
CA SER A 91 -2.68 -16.95 -26.17
C SER A 91 -3.58 -18.06 -26.72
N PRO A 92 -3.35 -19.34 -26.40
CA PRO A 92 -4.32 -20.39 -26.74
C PRO A 92 -5.71 -20.14 -26.10
N LEU A 93 -5.87 -19.04 -25.36
CA LEU A 93 -7.08 -18.44 -24.79
C LEU A 93 -7.45 -17.12 -25.52
N LYS A 94 -7.16 -16.99 -26.82
CA LYS A 94 -7.72 -15.93 -27.70
C LYS A 94 -9.22 -16.17 -27.95
N ASP A 95 -9.95 -16.37 -26.88
CA ASP A 95 -11.35 -15.99 -26.81
C ASP A 95 -11.40 -14.46 -26.95
N GLY A 96 -12.47 -13.94 -27.54
CA GLY A 96 -12.72 -12.50 -27.54
C GLY A 96 -12.65 -11.91 -26.12
N PRO A 97 -12.57 -10.57 -25.98
CA PRO A 97 -12.62 -9.95 -24.67
C PRO A 97 -13.81 -10.50 -23.89
N TRP A 98 -13.59 -10.93 -22.65
CA TRP A 98 -14.67 -11.44 -21.81
C TRP A 98 -15.78 -10.40 -21.66
N GLU A 99 -17.00 -10.89 -21.46
CA GLU A 99 -18.19 -10.05 -21.30
C GLU A 99 -17.99 -9.03 -20.17
N ARG A 100 -18.32 -7.77 -20.45
CA ARG A 100 -18.19 -6.66 -19.51
C ARG A 100 -19.53 -6.42 -18.83
N ASN A 101 -19.59 -6.73 -17.54
CA ASN A 101 -20.78 -6.52 -16.72
C ASN A 101 -20.75 -5.14 -16.04
N PRO A 102 -21.91 -4.55 -15.69
CA PRO A 102 -21.95 -3.32 -14.92
C PRO A 102 -21.45 -3.54 -13.48
N TYR A 103 -20.99 -2.48 -12.83
CA TYR A 103 -20.51 -2.56 -11.44
C TYR A 103 -21.69 -2.62 -10.46
N LEU A 104 -21.93 -3.80 -9.87
CA LEU A 104 -22.91 -3.98 -8.79
C LEU A 104 -22.29 -3.80 -7.41
N ARG A 105 -23.12 -3.53 -6.40
CA ARG A 105 -22.68 -3.34 -4.99
C ARG A 105 -21.96 -4.55 -4.40
N GLU A 106 -22.33 -5.75 -4.82
CA GLU A 106 -21.73 -7.00 -4.33
C GLU A 106 -20.44 -7.38 -5.06
N THR A 107 -20.21 -6.73 -6.20
CA THR A 107 -19.08 -6.93 -7.10
C THR A 107 -17.79 -6.55 -6.39
N ARG A 108 -16.77 -7.36 -6.59
CA ARG A 108 -15.42 -7.06 -6.15
C ARG A 108 -14.49 -7.19 -7.32
N ARG A 109 -14.05 -6.05 -7.85
CA ARG A 109 -13.07 -5.99 -8.94
C ARG A 109 -11.64 -6.21 -8.45
N THR A 110 -10.74 -6.31 -9.43
CA THR A 110 -9.29 -6.39 -9.20
C THR A 110 -8.75 -5.13 -8.54
N GLY A 111 -7.54 -5.24 -8.03
CA GLY A 111 -6.74 -4.09 -7.63
C GLY A 111 -5.39 -4.12 -8.33
N VAL A 112 -4.52 -3.19 -7.95
CA VAL A 112 -3.20 -3.03 -8.55
C VAL A 112 -2.09 -3.23 -7.51
N LEU A 113 -0.88 -3.51 -7.97
CA LEU A 113 0.32 -3.43 -7.16
C LEU A 113 1.04 -2.12 -7.46
N ALA A 114 1.38 -1.38 -6.42
CA ALA A 114 2.06 -0.10 -6.57
C ALA A 114 3.30 -0.02 -5.68
N LEU A 115 4.35 0.63 -6.17
CA LEU A 115 5.56 0.93 -5.45
C LEU A 115 5.35 2.18 -4.59
N LYS A 116 5.61 2.09 -3.28
CA LYS A 116 5.63 3.29 -2.42
C LYS A 116 6.81 4.18 -2.81
N LEU A 117 6.59 5.41 -3.27
CA LEU A 117 7.70 6.34 -3.47
C LEU A 117 8.03 7.06 -2.16
N GLY A 118 7.03 7.66 -1.53
CA GLY A 118 7.23 8.44 -0.33
C GLY A 118 5.95 9.14 0.10
N SER A 119 6.10 10.11 1.01
CA SER A 119 5.00 10.96 1.44
C SER A 119 5.39 12.42 1.25
N LEU A 120 4.41 13.25 0.92
CA LEU A 120 4.56 14.66 0.63
C LEU A 120 3.39 15.45 1.21
N LEU A 121 3.54 16.77 1.30
CA LEU A 121 2.49 17.67 1.79
C LEU A 121 1.62 18.15 0.62
N HIS A 122 0.32 18.21 0.81
CA HIS A 122 -0.65 18.87 -0.08
C HIS A 122 -1.51 19.82 0.75
N TRP A 123 -2.18 20.74 0.05
CA TRP A 123 -3.09 21.73 0.64
C TRP A 123 -4.50 21.49 0.15
N LYS A 124 -5.47 21.65 1.05
CA LYS A 124 -6.87 21.77 0.66
C LYS A 124 -7.17 23.18 0.21
N LYS A 125 -8.29 23.36 -0.48
CA LYS A 125 -8.81 24.70 -0.81
C LYS A 125 -9.15 25.53 0.44
N ASP A 126 -9.43 24.88 1.56
CA ASP A 126 -9.64 25.55 2.86
C ASP A 126 -8.34 26.14 3.47
N GLY A 127 -7.18 25.93 2.86
CA GLY A 127 -5.88 26.29 3.45
C GLY A 127 -5.36 25.30 4.50
N THR A 128 -6.04 24.17 4.72
CA THR A 128 -5.55 23.14 5.64
C THR A 128 -4.49 22.24 5.00
N PRO A 129 -3.30 22.07 5.61
CA PRO A 129 -2.29 21.16 5.10
C PRO A 129 -2.63 19.72 5.46
N PHE A 130 -2.39 18.80 4.52
CA PHE A 130 -2.52 17.36 4.77
C PHE A 130 -1.42 16.58 4.09
N TYR A 131 -1.05 15.45 4.68
CA TYR A 131 -0.04 14.56 4.09
C TYR A 131 -0.66 13.62 3.07
N VAL A 132 0.11 13.28 2.05
CA VAL A 132 -0.26 12.36 0.99
C VAL A 132 0.86 11.35 0.80
N THR A 133 0.54 10.09 0.58
CA THR A 133 1.50 9.06 0.15
C THR A 133 1.39 8.83 -1.35
N VAL A 134 2.53 8.86 -2.04
CA VAL A 134 2.62 8.62 -3.48
C VAL A 134 2.94 7.15 -3.75
N LEU A 135 2.11 6.53 -4.57
CA LEU A 135 2.26 5.15 -5.04
C LEU A 135 2.40 5.13 -6.56
N GLN A 136 3.39 4.43 -7.09
CA GLN A 136 3.59 4.29 -8.53
C GLN A 136 3.17 2.91 -9.01
N VAL A 137 2.27 2.85 -9.99
CA VAL A 137 1.83 1.60 -10.64
C VAL A 137 2.81 1.31 -11.78
N LEU A 138 3.59 0.24 -11.63
CA LEU A 138 4.63 -0.16 -12.59
C LEU A 138 4.27 -1.49 -13.26
N ASP A 139 4.17 -1.48 -14.59
CA ASP A 139 3.96 -2.65 -15.45
C ASP A 139 3.00 -3.69 -14.86
N ASN A 140 1.83 -3.28 -14.38
CA ASN A 140 0.88 -4.21 -13.78
C ASN A 140 0.17 -5.01 -14.86
N HIS A 141 0.20 -6.33 -14.74
CA HIS A 141 -0.50 -7.22 -15.66
C HIS A 141 -1.23 -8.31 -14.88
N VAL A 142 -2.37 -8.73 -15.41
CA VAL A 142 -3.09 -9.91 -14.96
C VAL A 142 -2.37 -11.14 -15.50
N ILE A 143 -2.09 -12.12 -14.64
CA ILE A 143 -1.31 -13.30 -15.01
C ILE A 143 -2.17 -14.54 -15.10
N ASN A 144 -3.09 -14.69 -14.16
CA ASN A 144 -3.95 -15.86 -14.12
C ASN A 144 -5.26 -15.52 -13.41
N TYR A 145 -6.32 -16.20 -13.82
CA TYR A 145 -7.61 -16.19 -13.15
C TYR A 145 -8.00 -17.61 -12.80
N VAL A 146 -8.39 -17.83 -11.55
CA VAL A 146 -8.91 -19.12 -11.06
C VAL A 146 -10.37 -18.90 -10.69
N PRO A 147 -11.32 -19.63 -11.32
CA PRO A 147 -12.74 -19.49 -11.01
C PRO A 147 -13.05 -19.91 -9.57
N PRO A 148 -14.20 -19.49 -9.01
CA PRO A 148 -14.55 -19.75 -7.62
C PRO A 148 -14.58 -21.24 -7.25
N GLU A 149 -15.07 -22.08 -8.16
CA GLU A 149 -15.18 -23.53 -7.99
C GLU A 149 -13.81 -24.16 -7.70
N LEU A 150 -12.83 -23.86 -8.56
CA LEU A 150 -11.47 -24.35 -8.39
C LEU A 150 -10.80 -23.71 -7.17
N TYR A 151 -11.00 -22.41 -6.94
CA TYR A 151 -10.38 -21.72 -5.80
C TYR A 151 -10.85 -22.28 -4.45
N ALA A 152 -12.11 -22.68 -4.33
CA ALA A 152 -12.67 -23.29 -3.13
C ALA A 152 -11.98 -24.62 -2.74
N THR A 153 -11.40 -25.33 -3.70
CA THR A 153 -10.67 -26.59 -3.44
C THR A 153 -9.28 -26.38 -2.83
N TYR A 154 -8.73 -25.16 -2.91
CA TYR A 154 -7.35 -24.91 -2.50
C TYR A 154 -7.18 -24.99 -0.97
N PRO A 155 -6.05 -25.54 -0.47
CA PRO A 155 -5.80 -25.62 0.96
C PRO A 155 -5.65 -24.21 1.54
N SER A 156 -6.47 -23.89 2.54
CA SER A 156 -6.45 -22.60 3.20
C SER A 156 -6.56 -22.76 4.71
N HIS A 157 -5.76 -21.98 5.46
CA HIS A 157 -5.86 -21.91 6.93
C HIS A 157 -7.17 -21.28 7.42
N ARG A 158 -7.88 -20.57 6.52
CA ARG A 158 -9.20 -20.01 6.79
C ARG A 158 -10.20 -20.66 5.84
N PRO A 159 -11.42 -21.00 6.30
CA PRO A 159 -12.45 -21.48 5.40
C PRO A 159 -12.68 -20.44 4.31
N HIS A 160 -12.86 -20.92 3.07
CA HIS A 160 -13.23 -20.05 1.96
C HIS A 160 -14.63 -19.47 2.20
N GLN A 161 -14.89 -18.29 1.65
CA GLN A 161 -16.18 -17.59 1.80
C GLN A 161 -17.20 -18.11 0.76
N GLY A 162 -17.33 -19.43 0.67
CA GLY A 162 -18.14 -20.10 -0.35
C GLY A 162 -17.61 -19.90 -1.78
N LEU A 163 -18.50 -20.07 -2.75
CA LEU A 163 -18.24 -19.94 -4.20
C LEU A 163 -18.38 -18.49 -4.71
N ARG A 164 -18.35 -17.50 -3.81
CA ARG A 164 -18.57 -16.09 -4.16
C ARG A 164 -17.42 -15.46 -4.93
N PHE A 165 -16.19 -15.88 -4.67
CA PHE A 165 -14.99 -15.21 -5.18
C PHE A 165 -14.08 -16.18 -5.92
N GLY A 166 -13.65 -15.78 -7.11
CA GLY A 166 -12.47 -16.32 -7.78
C GLY A 166 -11.19 -15.68 -7.26
N MET A 167 -10.06 -16.19 -7.75
CA MET A 167 -8.74 -15.67 -7.43
C MET A 167 -8.05 -15.15 -8.69
N GLN A 168 -7.82 -13.84 -8.73
CA GLN A 168 -7.05 -13.19 -9.78
C GLN A 168 -5.62 -12.97 -9.30
N VAL A 169 -4.63 -13.39 -10.10
CA VAL A 169 -3.20 -13.16 -9.83
C VAL A 169 -2.73 -11.98 -10.68
N VAL A 170 -2.19 -10.96 -10.02
CA VAL A 170 -1.65 -9.75 -10.65
C VAL A 170 -0.17 -9.63 -10.30
N GLY A 171 0.63 -9.24 -11.28
CA GLY A 171 2.06 -9.01 -11.09
C GLY A 171 2.51 -7.63 -11.53
N SER A 172 3.56 -7.14 -10.87
CA SER A 172 4.15 -5.81 -11.11
C SER A 172 5.66 -5.90 -11.20
N LEU A 173 6.23 -4.93 -11.92
CA LEU A 173 7.64 -4.78 -12.27
C LEU A 173 8.16 -5.94 -13.14
N SER A 174 8.34 -5.66 -14.43
CA SER A 174 8.96 -6.58 -15.39
C SER A 174 10.41 -6.84 -15.02
N CYS A 175 10.86 -8.09 -15.15
CA CYS A 175 12.22 -8.51 -14.84
C CYS A 175 12.74 -9.51 -15.87
N ASP A 176 14.06 -9.67 -15.92
CA ASP A 176 14.66 -10.60 -16.88
C ASP A 176 14.29 -12.05 -16.56
N PRO A 177 13.84 -12.84 -17.54
CA PRO A 177 13.48 -14.25 -17.35
C PRO A 177 14.66 -15.11 -16.89
N ARG A 178 15.89 -14.70 -17.20
CA ARG A 178 17.13 -15.39 -16.79
C ARG A 178 17.29 -15.48 -15.26
N GLN A 179 16.69 -14.55 -14.52
CA GLN A 179 16.82 -14.49 -13.06
C GLN A 179 15.92 -15.50 -12.34
N PHE A 180 14.94 -16.08 -13.03
CA PHE A 180 13.93 -16.95 -12.43
C PHE A 180 14.02 -18.40 -12.90
N SER A 181 13.35 -19.28 -12.16
CA SER A 181 13.27 -20.69 -12.51
C SER A 181 12.34 -20.92 -13.70
N LYS A 182 12.62 -21.95 -14.51
CA LYS A 182 11.74 -22.37 -15.62
C LYS A 182 10.25 -22.47 -15.24
N PRO A 183 9.85 -23.15 -14.14
CA PRO A 183 8.42 -23.24 -13.79
C PRO A 183 7.79 -21.89 -13.45
N TYR A 184 8.57 -20.95 -12.89
CA TYR A 184 8.08 -19.59 -12.67
C TYR A 184 7.84 -18.88 -13.99
N ASN A 185 8.79 -18.95 -14.93
CA ASN A 185 8.65 -18.35 -16.25
C ASN A 185 7.48 -18.96 -17.06
N ASN A 186 7.22 -20.26 -16.92
CA ASN A 186 6.09 -20.92 -17.58
C ASN A 186 4.72 -20.32 -17.20
N LEU A 187 4.58 -19.80 -15.98
CA LEU A 187 3.34 -19.13 -15.55
C LEU A 187 3.05 -17.91 -16.42
N PHE A 188 4.07 -17.09 -16.71
CA PHE A 188 3.91 -15.85 -17.48
C PHE A 188 3.87 -16.10 -18.98
N MET A 189 4.55 -17.15 -19.47
CA MET A 189 4.45 -17.55 -20.88
C MET A 189 3.02 -17.94 -21.27
N LYS A 190 2.23 -18.52 -20.36
CA LYS A 190 0.80 -18.78 -20.59
C LYS A 190 -0.03 -17.50 -20.76
N ALA A 191 0.35 -16.43 -20.06
CA ALA A 191 -0.31 -15.13 -20.14
C ALA A 191 0.25 -14.22 -21.25
N GLY A 192 1.36 -14.60 -21.89
CA GLY A 192 2.04 -13.77 -22.89
C GLY A 192 2.77 -12.55 -22.31
N VAL A 193 3.10 -12.54 -21.02
CA VAL A 193 3.70 -11.38 -20.34
C VAL A 193 5.15 -11.71 -19.90
N PRO A 194 6.07 -10.73 -19.84
CA PRO A 194 7.37 -10.95 -19.19
C PRO A 194 7.22 -11.29 -17.69
N PRO A 195 8.17 -12.04 -17.10
CA PRO A 195 8.08 -12.39 -15.69
C PRO A 195 8.13 -11.17 -14.80
N LYS A 196 7.26 -11.16 -13.78
CA LYS A 196 7.11 -10.06 -12.84
C LYS A 196 7.83 -10.37 -11.54
N ARG A 197 8.43 -9.37 -10.89
CA ARG A 197 9.14 -9.56 -9.61
C ARG A 197 8.19 -9.79 -8.44
N TRP A 198 7.06 -9.09 -8.44
CA TRP A 198 6.09 -9.13 -7.36
C TRP A 198 4.76 -9.68 -7.86
N LEU A 199 4.22 -10.65 -7.13
CA LEU A 199 2.92 -11.25 -7.39
C LEU A 199 2.04 -11.08 -6.17
N THR A 200 0.79 -10.71 -6.41
CA THR A 200 -0.25 -10.78 -5.39
C THR A 200 -1.53 -11.34 -5.98
N ARG A 201 -2.42 -11.76 -5.09
CA ARG A 201 -3.74 -12.24 -5.45
C ARG A 201 -4.82 -11.29 -4.99
N PHE A 202 -5.83 -11.11 -5.81
CA PHE A 202 -7.08 -10.46 -5.48
C PHE A 202 -8.19 -11.50 -5.46
N LEU A 203 -9.11 -11.32 -4.52
CA LEU A 203 -10.36 -12.06 -4.52
C LEU A 203 -11.34 -11.22 -5.33
N VAL A 204 -11.89 -11.81 -6.38
CA VAL A 204 -12.63 -11.09 -7.42
C VAL A 204 -13.94 -11.85 -7.66
N THR A 205 -15.05 -11.14 -7.85
CA THR A 205 -16.31 -11.78 -8.27
C THR A 205 -16.20 -12.25 -9.72
N PRO A 206 -16.86 -13.34 -10.14
CA PRO A 206 -16.82 -13.82 -11.52
C PRO A 206 -17.09 -12.72 -12.55
N ASP A 207 -18.06 -11.86 -12.27
CA ASP A 207 -18.48 -10.76 -13.14
C ASP A 207 -17.39 -9.69 -13.35
N ALA A 208 -16.39 -9.63 -12.46
CA ALA A 208 -15.29 -8.67 -12.47
C ALA A 208 -13.95 -9.30 -12.87
N ALA A 209 -13.98 -10.53 -13.37
CA ALA A 209 -12.77 -11.23 -13.77
C ALA A 209 -12.16 -10.57 -15.02
N VAL A 210 -10.86 -10.30 -14.96
CA VAL A 210 -10.11 -9.73 -16.08
C VAL A 210 -9.39 -10.85 -16.85
N GLN A 211 -9.31 -10.75 -18.17
CA GLN A 211 -8.56 -11.71 -18.99
C GLN A 211 -7.07 -11.73 -18.60
N PRO A 212 -6.42 -12.91 -18.54
CA PRO A 212 -4.96 -12.97 -18.37
C PRO A 212 -4.22 -12.28 -19.52
N GLY A 213 -3.17 -11.53 -19.22
CA GLY A 213 -2.39 -10.74 -20.17
C GLY A 213 -2.73 -9.26 -20.19
N THR A 214 -3.92 -8.87 -19.70
CA THR A 214 -4.37 -7.47 -19.68
C THR A 214 -3.51 -6.60 -18.75
N ALA A 215 -3.11 -5.43 -19.25
CA ALA A 215 -2.40 -4.40 -18.47
C ALA A 215 -3.37 -3.64 -17.54
N LEU A 216 -2.87 -3.20 -16.38
CA LEU A 216 -3.65 -2.43 -15.40
C LEU A 216 -2.96 -1.10 -15.12
N ASP A 217 -3.66 -0.01 -15.38
CA ASP A 217 -3.17 1.35 -15.15
C ASP A 217 -3.74 1.98 -13.87
N VAL A 218 -3.25 3.17 -13.51
CA VAL A 218 -3.78 3.92 -12.35
C VAL A 218 -5.23 4.34 -12.56
N ASN A 219 -5.62 4.56 -13.82
CA ASN A 219 -6.97 4.94 -14.24
C ASN A 219 -8.02 3.88 -13.90
N HIS A 220 -7.60 2.69 -13.44
CA HIS A 220 -8.48 1.74 -12.77
C HIS A 220 -9.22 2.36 -11.57
N PHE A 221 -8.65 3.36 -10.91
CA PHE A 221 -9.30 4.09 -9.83
C PHE A 221 -9.74 5.48 -10.29
N LYS A 222 -10.83 5.97 -9.69
CA LYS A 222 -11.27 7.35 -9.87
C LYS A 222 -10.79 8.22 -8.70
N VAL A 223 -10.57 9.50 -8.96
CA VAL A 223 -10.27 10.45 -7.89
C VAL A 223 -11.47 10.61 -6.96
N GLY A 224 -11.24 10.74 -5.65
CA GLY A 224 -12.29 10.77 -4.64
C GLY A 224 -12.68 9.40 -4.07
N ASP A 225 -12.35 8.30 -4.77
CA ASP A 225 -12.59 6.94 -4.30
C ASP A 225 -11.80 6.60 -3.03
N TYR A 226 -12.29 5.61 -2.28
CA TYR A 226 -11.60 5.06 -1.12
C TYR A 226 -10.99 3.69 -1.42
N VAL A 227 -9.72 3.53 -1.04
CA VAL A 227 -8.96 2.30 -1.25
C VAL A 227 -8.38 1.71 0.03
N ASP A 228 -8.21 0.40 0.03
CA ASP A 228 -7.49 -0.34 1.04
C ASP A 228 -6.06 -0.63 0.54
N THR A 229 -5.07 -0.29 1.36
CA THR A 229 -3.66 -0.56 1.07
C THR A 229 -3.12 -1.67 1.97
N GLN A 230 -2.50 -2.68 1.38
CA GLN A 230 -1.90 -3.79 2.11
C GLN A 230 -0.42 -3.92 1.76
N GLY A 231 0.43 -3.93 2.78
CA GLY A 231 1.88 -4.01 2.61
C GLY A 231 2.56 -4.63 3.83
N ARG A 232 3.85 -4.97 3.68
CA ARG A 232 4.67 -5.42 4.81
C ARG A 232 5.14 -4.22 5.60
N THR A 233 4.93 -4.24 6.91
CA THR A 233 5.43 -3.18 7.79
C THR A 233 6.96 -3.23 7.91
N ARG A 234 7.56 -2.08 8.26
CA ARG A 234 9.00 -1.97 8.56
C ARG A 234 9.41 -3.04 9.59
N ASP A 235 10.50 -3.74 9.33
CA ASP A 235 11.09 -4.69 10.26
C ASP A 235 11.87 -3.93 11.35
N TYR A 236 11.57 -4.21 12.61
CA TYR A 236 12.28 -3.67 13.77
C TYR A 236 13.09 -4.76 14.49
N GLY A 237 13.11 -6.00 14.01
CA GLY A 237 13.82 -7.10 14.66
C GLY A 237 13.19 -7.53 16.00
N PHE A 238 14.00 -8.14 16.87
CA PHE A 238 13.57 -8.51 18.22
C PHE A 238 13.45 -7.27 19.10
N GLN A 239 12.26 -7.02 19.65
CA GLN A 239 11.97 -5.86 20.46
C GLN A 239 11.48 -6.23 21.86
N GLY A 240 11.92 -5.44 22.84
CA GLY A 240 11.45 -5.50 24.21
C GLY A 240 9.98 -5.09 24.35
N VAL A 241 9.39 -5.39 25.50
CA VAL A 241 7.95 -5.19 25.74
C VAL A 241 7.48 -3.73 25.68
N ILE A 242 8.35 -2.79 26.03
CA ILE A 242 8.06 -1.35 25.98
C ILE A 242 7.81 -0.93 24.52
N LYS A 243 8.77 -1.19 23.62
CA LYS A 243 8.64 -0.77 22.22
C LYS A 243 7.59 -1.59 21.47
N ARG A 244 7.49 -2.89 21.77
CA ARG A 244 6.58 -3.82 21.07
C ARG A 244 5.12 -3.63 21.46
N TRP A 245 4.84 -3.36 22.74
CA TRP A 245 3.48 -3.35 23.30
C TRP A 245 3.08 -2.06 24.00
N GLY A 246 3.99 -1.07 24.12
CA GLY A 246 3.71 0.18 24.81
C GLY A 246 3.60 0.05 26.33
N MET A 247 4.23 -0.97 26.93
CA MET A 247 4.26 -1.11 28.39
C MET A 247 5.04 0.05 29.03
N LYS A 248 4.60 0.52 30.21
CA LYS A 248 5.20 1.68 30.90
C LYS A 248 6.62 1.42 31.43
N GLY A 249 6.93 0.19 31.85
CA GLY A 249 8.18 -0.15 32.54
C GLY A 249 8.13 0.22 34.04
N MET A 250 9.30 0.21 34.70
CA MET A 250 9.46 0.64 36.09
C MET A 250 10.10 2.03 36.18
N PRO A 251 9.90 2.79 37.26
CA PRO A 251 10.53 4.10 37.45
C PRO A 251 12.06 4.00 37.43
N LYS A 252 12.73 5.08 37.03
CA LYS A 252 14.21 5.13 36.98
C LYS A 252 14.85 5.41 38.34
N SER A 253 14.11 6.04 39.27
CA SER A 253 14.57 6.40 40.61
C SER A 253 13.94 5.52 41.70
N HIS A 254 14.20 5.84 42.97
CA HIS A 254 13.64 5.18 44.17
C HIS A 254 13.94 3.68 44.27
N GLY A 255 15.21 3.28 44.06
CA GLY A 255 15.69 1.93 44.35
C GLY A 255 15.43 0.88 43.26
N THR A 256 14.89 1.27 42.11
CA THR A 256 14.70 0.33 40.98
C THR A 256 16.05 -0.15 40.45
N THR A 257 16.36 -1.43 40.67
CA THR A 257 17.66 -2.02 40.29
C THR A 257 17.50 -2.95 39.09
N LYS A 258 18.07 -2.57 37.93
CA LYS A 258 18.14 -3.40 36.70
C LYS A 258 16.78 -3.88 36.18
N SER A 259 15.70 -3.16 36.47
CA SER A 259 14.33 -3.56 36.12
C SER A 259 13.54 -2.50 35.37
N GLU A 260 14.15 -1.35 35.00
CA GLU A 260 13.43 -0.24 34.35
C GLU A 260 12.66 -0.68 33.09
N ARG A 261 13.22 -1.63 32.33
CA ARG A 261 12.67 -2.10 31.05
C ARG A 261 12.14 -3.54 31.06
N LYS A 262 12.03 -4.15 32.24
CA LYS A 262 11.52 -5.52 32.39
C LYS A 262 10.01 -5.57 32.18
N MET A 263 9.48 -6.76 31.91
CA MET A 263 8.04 -7.00 31.71
C MET A 263 7.23 -6.92 33.00
N GLY A 264 7.87 -7.12 34.15
CA GLY A 264 7.17 -7.31 35.42
C GLY A 264 6.49 -8.68 35.48
N ALA A 265 5.40 -8.78 36.24
CA ALA A 265 4.69 -10.03 36.43
C ALA A 265 4.01 -10.54 35.15
N THR A 266 4.30 -11.78 34.77
CA THR A 266 3.68 -12.43 33.60
C THR A 266 2.24 -12.87 33.87
N GLY A 267 1.85 -13.01 35.15
CA GLY A 267 0.57 -13.57 35.59
C GLY A 267 0.53 -15.09 35.46
N GLY A 268 -0.54 -15.71 35.99
CA GLY A 268 -0.70 -17.17 36.07
C GLY A 268 -0.53 -17.72 37.49
N GLY A 269 -1.16 -17.09 38.50
CA GLY A 269 -1.20 -17.62 39.86
C GLY A 269 -2.56 -18.28 40.16
N GLY A 270 -2.57 -19.22 41.12
CA GLY A 270 -3.74 -20.02 41.52
C GLY A 270 -3.78 -21.39 40.84
N ASP A 271 -4.99 -21.91 40.58
CA ASP A 271 -5.22 -23.29 40.09
C ASP A 271 -4.77 -23.57 38.65
N LYS A 272 -4.33 -22.54 37.92
CA LYS A 272 -3.87 -22.66 36.52
C LYS A 272 -2.37 -22.39 36.45
N ASP A 273 -1.60 -23.48 36.55
CA ASP A 273 -0.16 -23.48 36.32
C ASP A 273 0.17 -23.26 34.84
N GLY A 274 0.19 -22.00 34.41
CA GLY A 274 0.61 -21.68 33.04
C GLY A 274 0.42 -20.23 32.61
N ILE A 275 1.15 -19.88 31.55
CA ILE A 275 1.04 -18.57 30.89
C ILE A 275 -0.12 -18.60 29.89
N TRP A 276 -1.02 -17.62 30.00
CA TRP A 276 -2.11 -17.44 29.05
C TRP A 276 -1.61 -17.35 27.60
N LYS A 277 -2.19 -18.16 26.72
CA LYS A 277 -1.89 -18.12 25.27
C LYS A 277 -2.15 -16.70 24.75
N GLY A 278 -1.16 -16.12 24.09
CA GLY A 278 -1.26 -14.75 23.58
C GLY A 278 -0.86 -13.64 24.54
N LYS A 279 -0.27 -13.97 25.71
CA LYS A 279 0.34 -12.97 26.60
C LYS A 279 1.36 -12.13 25.84
N HIS A 280 1.30 -10.81 26.04
CA HIS A 280 2.23 -9.86 25.44
C HIS A 280 3.64 -10.04 26.02
N MET A 281 4.56 -10.52 25.19
CA MET A 281 5.95 -10.83 25.53
C MET A 281 6.93 -10.17 24.56
N PRO A 282 8.23 -10.03 24.90
CA PRO A 282 9.23 -9.53 23.95
C PRO A 282 9.34 -10.46 22.73
N GLY A 283 9.79 -9.94 21.60
CA GLY A 283 9.90 -10.73 20.37
C GLY A 283 9.93 -9.90 19.10
N MET A 284 9.84 -10.57 17.95
CA MET A 284 9.89 -9.93 16.64
C MET A 284 8.74 -8.93 16.44
N MET A 285 9.09 -7.71 16.05
CA MET A 285 8.18 -6.61 15.76
C MET A 285 8.38 -6.13 14.33
N GLY A 286 7.28 -5.96 13.59
CA GLY A 286 7.33 -5.56 12.19
C GLY A 286 7.45 -6.73 11.21
N ASN A 287 7.63 -6.43 9.92
CA ASN A 287 7.74 -7.44 8.85
C ASN A 287 6.49 -8.35 8.72
N TYR A 288 5.32 -7.83 9.11
CA TYR A 288 4.04 -8.51 8.95
C TYR A 288 3.20 -7.76 7.92
N LEU A 289 2.34 -8.50 7.20
CA LEU A 289 1.35 -7.88 6.32
C LEU A 289 0.30 -7.14 7.18
N ARG A 290 0.12 -5.85 6.91
CA ARG A 290 -0.94 -5.03 7.49
C ARG A 290 -1.72 -4.36 6.37
N THR A 291 -3.01 -4.23 6.61
CA THR A 291 -3.94 -3.53 5.72
C THR A 291 -4.41 -2.27 6.43
N MET A 292 -4.42 -1.17 5.69
CA MET A 292 -4.90 0.14 6.10
C MET A 292 -6.11 0.46 5.23
N TYR A 293 -7.22 0.73 5.90
CA TYR A 293 -8.54 0.71 5.27
C TYR A 293 -9.05 2.12 4.96
N GLY A 294 -9.71 2.28 3.82
CA GLY A 294 -10.42 3.49 3.41
C GLY A 294 -9.56 4.75 3.31
N LEU A 295 -8.42 4.69 2.64
CA LEU A 295 -7.66 5.88 2.28
C LEU A 295 -8.30 6.54 1.06
N LYS A 296 -8.56 7.85 1.11
CA LYS A 296 -9.13 8.61 -0.02
C LYS A 296 -8.06 8.85 -1.08
N ILE A 297 -8.42 8.73 -2.36
CA ILE A 297 -7.58 9.13 -3.48
C ILE A 297 -7.75 10.64 -3.69
N CYS A 298 -6.66 11.39 -3.58
CA CYS A 298 -6.64 12.85 -3.68
C CYS A 298 -6.24 13.35 -5.07
N ARG A 299 -5.35 12.62 -5.74
CA ARG A 299 -4.80 12.99 -7.03
C ARG A 299 -4.39 11.72 -7.79
N ILE A 300 -4.53 11.76 -9.11
CA ILE A 300 -4.00 10.74 -10.03
C ILE A 300 -3.18 11.48 -11.09
N ASN A 301 -2.00 10.95 -11.41
CA ASN A 301 -1.22 11.40 -12.56
C ASN A 301 -1.10 10.23 -13.53
N THR A 302 -1.64 10.42 -14.74
CA THR A 302 -1.77 9.38 -15.77
C THR A 302 -0.45 9.13 -16.49
N ARG A 303 0.31 10.19 -16.77
CA ARG A 303 1.61 10.13 -17.47
C ARG A 303 2.64 9.26 -16.76
N TYR A 304 2.76 9.38 -15.44
CA TYR A 304 3.72 8.62 -14.64
C TYR A 304 3.12 7.43 -13.90
N ASN A 305 1.81 7.18 -14.09
CA ASN A 305 1.07 6.17 -13.36
C ASN A 305 1.25 6.33 -11.83
N LEU A 306 0.97 7.52 -11.31
CA LEU A 306 1.04 7.84 -9.88
C LEU A 306 -0.34 7.98 -9.25
N LEU A 307 -0.50 7.37 -8.08
CA LEU A 307 -1.67 7.43 -7.23
C LEU A 307 -1.31 8.12 -5.91
N TYR A 308 -2.07 9.15 -5.56
CA TYR A 308 -1.85 9.97 -4.37
C TYR A 308 -2.94 9.68 -3.34
N LEU A 309 -2.56 9.05 -2.22
CA LEU A 309 -3.48 8.67 -1.16
C LEU A 309 -3.39 9.60 0.04
N ALA A 310 -4.55 10.00 0.58
CA ALA A 310 -4.62 10.79 1.80
C ALA A 310 -3.98 10.07 3.00
N GLY A 311 -3.05 10.75 3.66
CA GLY A 311 -2.38 10.33 4.87
C GLY A 311 -1.04 9.61 4.67
N VAL A 312 -0.29 9.49 5.76
CA VAL A 312 1.01 8.77 5.86
C VAL A 312 0.79 7.27 6.16
N GLY A 313 -0.47 6.84 6.26
CA GLY A 313 -0.87 5.56 6.83
C GLY A 313 -0.41 4.32 6.05
N VAL A 314 0.09 4.47 4.83
CA VAL A 314 0.43 3.34 3.97
C VAL A 314 1.58 2.50 4.56
N PRO A 315 1.38 1.19 4.76
CA PRO A 315 2.37 0.33 5.43
C PRO A 315 3.61 0.10 4.56
N GLY A 316 4.78 0.10 5.20
CA GLY A 316 6.05 -0.24 4.56
C GLY A 316 7.00 0.95 4.40
N LEU A 317 8.25 0.62 4.07
CA LEU A 317 9.31 1.57 3.75
C LEU A 317 9.09 2.14 2.33
N PRO A 318 9.72 3.28 1.99
CA PRO A 318 9.87 3.68 0.59
C PRO A 318 10.42 2.53 -0.26
N HIS A 319 10.01 2.50 -1.52
CA HIS A 319 10.30 1.49 -2.54
C HIS A 319 9.83 0.06 -2.20
N THR A 320 8.81 -0.07 -1.35
CA THR A 320 8.14 -1.35 -1.12
C THR A 320 6.85 -1.46 -1.91
N PHE A 321 6.53 -2.65 -2.39
CA PHE A 321 5.28 -2.91 -3.12
C PHE A 321 4.11 -3.04 -2.15
N ILE A 322 3.03 -2.37 -2.51
CA ILE A 322 1.77 -2.30 -1.78
C ILE A 322 0.69 -2.77 -2.72
N ARG A 323 -0.14 -3.66 -2.20
CA ARG A 323 -1.37 -4.10 -2.82
C ARG A 323 -2.43 -3.04 -2.56
N VAL A 324 -2.99 -2.45 -3.61
CA VAL A 324 -4.08 -1.46 -3.53
C VAL A 324 -5.33 -2.10 -4.09
N SER A 325 -6.45 -2.01 -3.38
CA SER A 325 -7.76 -2.45 -3.86
C SER A 325 -8.84 -1.49 -3.40
N ASP A 326 -10.02 -1.54 -4.02
CA ASP A 326 -11.20 -0.84 -3.52
C ASP A 326 -11.47 -1.18 -2.03
N THR A 327 -12.03 -0.21 -1.31
CA THR A 327 -12.31 -0.34 0.12
C THR A 327 -13.39 -1.36 0.42
N VAL A 328 -13.20 -2.15 1.48
CA VAL A 328 -14.23 -3.07 2.01
C VAL A 328 -15.13 -2.37 3.06
N LEU A 329 -14.81 -1.14 3.47
CA LEU A 329 -15.57 -0.44 4.51
C LEU A 329 -16.96 0.01 4.01
N PRO A 330 -18.08 -0.43 4.64
CA PRO A 330 -19.43 -0.13 4.15
C PRO A 330 -19.75 1.36 4.07
N ARG A 331 -19.24 2.16 5.01
CA ARG A 331 -19.48 3.62 5.06
C ARG A 331 -18.68 4.43 4.03
N ARG A 332 -17.75 3.80 3.33
CA ARG A 332 -16.87 4.42 2.33
C ARG A 332 -17.02 3.76 0.96
N GLN A 333 -18.08 2.98 0.78
CA GLN A 333 -18.45 2.44 -0.52
C GLN A 333 -19.01 3.55 -1.40
N ARG A 334 -18.97 3.33 -2.72
CA ARG A 334 -19.52 4.25 -3.72
C ARG A 334 -21.04 4.35 -3.60
N ASN A 335 -21.57 5.52 -3.94
CA ASN A 335 -23.00 5.73 -4.17
C ASN A 335 -23.43 5.13 -5.53
N GLU A 336 -24.73 5.02 -5.79
CA GLU A 336 -25.26 4.42 -7.04
C GLU A 336 -24.77 5.15 -8.30
N GLU A 337 -24.79 6.48 -8.30
CA GLU A 337 -24.24 7.32 -9.37
C GLU A 337 -22.75 7.05 -9.60
N GLN A 338 -21.98 7.04 -8.50
CA GLN A 338 -20.55 6.75 -8.55
C GLN A 338 -20.26 5.32 -9.01
N MET A 339 -21.16 4.36 -8.80
CA MET A 339 -20.99 2.98 -9.27
C MET A 339 -21.15 2.87 -10.79
N ALA A 340 -22.05 3.64 -11.39
CA ALA A 340 -22.27 3.64 -12.84
C ALA A 340 -21.06 4.18 -13.62
N GLU A 341 -20.31 5.11 -13.04
CA GLU A 341 -19.13 5.73 -13.64
C GLU A 341 -17.84 4.90 -13.50
N VAL A 342 -17.88 3.79 -12.76
CA VAL A 342 -16.68 2.98 -12.48
C VAL A 342 -16.32 2.12 -13.67
N ALA A 343 -15.05 2.22 -14.09
CA ALA A 343 -14.49 1.33 -15.08
C ALA A 343 -14.52 -0.14 -14.60
N MET A 344 -15.16 -0.99 -15.39
CA MET A 344 -15.46 -2.38 -15.09
C MET A 344 -15.23 -3.24 -16.34
N PRO A 345 -14.50 -4.36 -16.25
CA PRO A 345 -13.80 -4.87 -15.07
C PRO A 345 -12.60 -4.00 -14.64
N THR A 346 -12.02 -3.26 -15.59
CA THR A 346 -10.90 -2.33 -15.46
C THR A 346 -11.06 -1.20 -16.47
N TRP A 347 -10.21 -0.16 -16.40
CA TRP A 347 -10.13 0.87 -17.44
C TRP A 347 -9.31 0.37 -18.64
N PHE A 348 -9.81 0.60 -19.86
CA PHE A 348 -9.12 0.30 -21.11
C PHE A 348 -8.89 1.60 -21.90
N PRO A 349 -7.69 1.82 -22.45
CA PRO A 349 -7.41 2.98 -23.30
C PRO A 349 -8.27 3.02 -24.58
N GLU A 350 -8.65 1.85 -25.11
CA GLU A 350 -9.41 1.72 -26.37
C GLU A 350 -10.85 2.24 -26.27
N ASP A 351 -11.42 2.21 -25.06
CA ASP A 351 -12.80 2.65 -24.81
C ASP A 351 -12.90 4.17 -24.62
N ALA A 352 -11.77 4.86 -24.44
CA ALA A 352 -11.76 6.30 -24.18
C ALA A 352 -11.70 7.07 -25.51
N GLU A 353 -12.77 7.80 -25.83
CA GLU A 353 -12.83 8.67 -27.02
C GLU A 353 -11.81 9.81 -26.94
N GLU A 354 -11.57 10.33 -25.73
CA GLU A 354 -10.62 11.40 -25.45
C GLU A 354 -9.53 10.93 -24.48
N SER A 355 -8.31 11.43 -24.70
CA SER A 355 -7.21 11.20 -23.77
C SER A 355 -7.51 11.87 -22.43
N LEU A 356 -7.43 11.10 -21.34
CA LEU A 356 -7.56 11.64 -19.99
C LEU A 356 -6.53 12.75 -19.72
N PRO A 357 -6.88 13.76 -18.90
CA PRO A 357 -5.93 14.79 -18.52
C PRO A 357 -4.72 14.18 -17.79
N GLU A 358 -3.56 14.85 -17.89
CA GLU A 358 -2.33 14.37 -17.24
C GLU A 358 -2.48 14.24 -15.72
N GLU A 359 -3.22 15.18 -15.12
CA GLU A 359 -3.44 15.24 -13.68
C GLU A 359 -4.93 15.42 -13.37
N MET A 360 -5.43 14.55 -12.48
CA MET A 360 -6.79 14.63 -11.96
C MET A 360 -6.72 14.87 -10.46
N PHE A 361 -7.43 15.89 -9.97
CA PHE A 361 -7.47 16.29 -8.56
C PHE A 361 -8.88 16.09 -7.98
N ALA A 362 -8.96 15.81 -6.68
CA ALA A 362 -10.25 15.81 -5.99
C ALA A 362 -10.69 17.24 -5.74
N ASP A 363 -12.01 17.48 -5.70
CA ASP A 363 -12.59 18.83 -5.60
C ASP A 363 -12.08 19.63 -4.40
N ASP A 364 -11.76 18.94 -3.30
CA ASP A 364 -11.27 19.50 -2.04
C ASP A 364 -9.76 19.84 -2.05
N VAL A 365 -9.03 19.41 -3.07
CA VAL A 365 -7.57 19.55 -3.16
C VAL A 365 -7.22 20.78 -3.99
N PHE A 366 -6.32 21.61 -3.46
CA PHE A 366 -5.81 22.77 -4.18
C PHE A 366 -4.90 22.34 -5.33
N GLN A 367 -5.12 22.90 -6.53
CA GLN A 367 -4.26 22.64 -7.68
C GLN A 367 -3.13 23.68 -7.71
N PHE A 368 -1.89 23.23 -7.91
CA PHE A 368 -0.74 24.14 -7.87
C PHE A 368 -0.71 25.17 -9.00
N THR A 369 -1.53 24.99 -10.04
CA THR A 369 -1.71 25.91 -11.16
C THR A 369 -2.76 26.99 -10.89
N GLU A 370 -3.63 26.79 -9.90
CA GLU A 370 -4.64 27.77 -9.50
C GLU A 370 -3.98 28.97 -8.80
N PRO A 371 -4.61 30.17 -8.84
CA PRO A 371 -4.12 31.33 -8.11
C PRO A 371 -4.07 31.07 -6.60
N SER A 372 -3.24 31.82 -5.88
CA SER A 372 -3.12 31.71 -4.43
C SER A 372 -4.47 31.88 -3.73
N LEU A 373 -4.74 31.05 -2.73
CA LEU A 373 -5.94 31.12 -1.89
C LEU A 373 -6.04 32.49 -1.20
N GLN A 374 -7.17 33.18 -1.41
CA GLN A 374 -7.54 34.38 -0.70
C GLN A 374 -8.57 33.97 0.37
N LEU A 375 -8.14 33.96 1.63
CA LEU A 375 -9.02 33.68 2.76
C LEU A 375 -9.55 35.03 3.26
N GLU A 376 -10.84 35.28 3.10
CA GLU A 376 -11.49 36.44 3.69
C GLU A 376 -11.41 36.31 5.22
N ALA A 377 -10.94 37.36 5.89
CA ALA A 377 -10.92 37.37 7.34
C ALA A 377 -12.36 37.48 7.82
N GLU A 378 -12.90 36.44 8.45
CA GLU A 378 -14.18 36.53 9.15
C GLU A 378 -14.03 37.60 10.24
N GLU A 379 -14.72 38.74 10.06
CA GLU A 379 -14.80 39.78 11.08
C GLU A 379 -15.52 39.20 12.30
N SER A 380 -14.75 39.01 13.38
CA SER A 380 -15.15 38.33 14.62
C SER A 380 -16.09 39.14 15.51
#